data_AF-A0A9N7NE47-F1
#
_entry.id   AF-A0A9N7NE47-F1
#
_cell.length_a   1.000
_cell.length_b   1.000
_cell.length_c   1.000
_cell.angle_alpha   90.00
_cell.angle_beta   90.00
_cell.angle_gamma   90.00
#
_symmetry.space_group_name_H-M   'P 1'
#
loop_
_entity.id
_entity.type
_entity.pdbx_description
1 polymer ?
#
loop_
_entity_poly.entity_id
_entity_poly.type
_entity_poly.pdbx_seq_one_letter_code
_entity_poly.pdbx_strand_id
1 'polypeptide(L)'
;MNVSSLISANIDFNVTNVPTSVEVMNDAMELLEKTQNASGLVLGGAGIKVLLKLVARGSRPPQSSMRNWLTLETLREEISIPGILALLESYPNLEKLFIECCDSYKESARTWTPATRDDLHLDLVHLKTVRLFAVADPNLGGEPMLTLA
;
A
#
# COMPACT_ATOMS: atom_id res chain seq x y z
N MET A 1 25.58 -2.86 -4.09
CA MET A 1 24.93 -1.54 -4.12
C MET A 1 24.67 -1.12 -2.67
N ASN A 2 25.21 0.00 -2.19
CA ASN A 2 25.00 0.47 -0.82
C ASN A 2 23.67 1.23 -0.78
N VAL A 3 22.64 0.61 -0.21
CA VAL A 3 21.25 1.12 -0.19
C VAL A 3 20.92 1.92 1.08
N SER A 4 21.93 2.23 1.90
CA SER A 4 21.76 3.00 3.15
C SER A 4 21.38 4.47 2.92
N SER A 5 21.57 5.00 1.71
CA SER A 5 21.16 6.37 1.34
C SER A 5 19.86 6.43 0.52
N LEU A 6 19.13 5.32 0.41
CA LEU A 6 17.92 5.26 -0.39
C LEU A 6 16.82 6.09 0.29
N ILE A 7 16.34 7.15 -0.36
CA ILE A 7 15.25 7.98 0.18
C ILE A 7 13.92 7.22 0.06
N SER A 8 13.71 6.56 -1.08
CA SER A 8 12.50 5.80 -1.39
C SER A 8 12.81 4.58 -2.24
N ALA A 9 12.05 3.51 -2.04
CA ALA A 9 12.05 2.34 -2.91
C ALA A 9 10.72 2.26 -3.69
N ASN A 10 10.78 1.84 -4.95
CA ASN A 10 9.60 1.44 -5.71
C ASN A 10 9.74 -0.06 -6.05
N ILE A 11 8.77 -0.86 -5.61
CA ILE A 11 8.66 -2.27 -5.92
C ILE A 11 7.40 -2.47 -6.74
N ASP A 12 7.59 -2.65 -8.04
CA ASP A 12 6.53 -3.02 -8.97
C ASP A 12 6.93 -4.28 -9.74
N PHE A 13 5.97 -5.18 -9.91
CA PHE A 13 6.16 -6.43 -10.66
C PHE A 13 5.34 -6.34 -11.93
N ASN A 14 6.02 -6.30 -13.07
CA ASN A 14 5.37 -6.34 -14.38
C ASN A 14 4.89 -7.76 -14.71
N VAL A 15 3.84 -8.22 -14.04
CA VAL A 15 3.31 -9.56 -14.24
C VAL A 15 1.78 -9.51 -14.12
N THR A 16 1.11 -9.62 -15.27
CA THR A 16 -0.35 -9.50 -15.41
C THR A 16 -1.13 -10.64 -14.74
N ASN A 17 -0.47 -11.76 -14.43
CA ASN A 17 -1.06 -12.90 -13.75
C ASN A 17 0.04 -13.63 -12.97
N VAL A 18 0.31 -13.24 -11.73
CA VAL A 18 1.28 -13.96 -10.88
C VAL A 18 0.58 -15.22 -10.32
N PRO A 19 0.84 -16.45 -10.81
CA PRO A 19 0.90 -17.55 -9.88
C PRO A 19 2.07 -17.22 -8.95
N THR A 20 1.77 -16.70 -7.76
CA THR A 20 2.77 -16.38 -6.73
C THR A 20 3.47 -17.67 -6.35
N SER A 21 4.50 -18.00 -7.12
CA SER A 21 5.44 -19.04 -6.79
C SER A 21 6.14 -18.64 -5.51
N VAL A 22 6.63 -19.63 -4.78
CA VAL A 22 7.42 -19.40 -3.56
C VAL A 22 8.63 -18.52 -3.85
N GLU A 23 9.21 -18.65 -5.04
CA GLU A 23 10.34 -17.83 -5.51
C GLU A 23 9.98 -16.34 -5.57
N VAL A 24 8.88 -15.96 -6.24
CA VAL A 24 8.46 -14.54 -6.32
C VAL A 24 8.19 -13.95 -4.93
N MET A 25 7.64 -14.74 -4.03
CA MET A 25 7.42 -14.33 -2.64
C MET A 25 8.73 -14.13 -1.87
N ASN A 26 9.71 -15.02 -2.06
CA ASN A 26 11.03 -14.90 -1.44
C ASN A 26 11.79 -13.68 -1.99
N ASP A 27 11.74 -13.46 -3.30
CA ASP A 27 12.37 -12.31 -3.96
C ASP A 27 11.75 -10.99 -3.45
N ALA A 28 10.42 -10.95 -3.29
CA ALA A 28 9.74 -9.79 -2.73
C ALA A 28 10.17 -9.51 -1.28
N MET A 29 10.33 -10.54 -0.45
CA MET A 29 10.84 -10.40 0.91
C MET A 29 12.28 -9.88 0.93
N GLU A 30 13.16 -10.43 0.10
CA GLU A 30 14.55 -9.98 -0.01
C GLU A 30 14.64 -8.51 -0.45
N LEU A 31 13.78 -8.10 -1.40
CA LEU A 31 13.71 -6.70 -1.83
C LEU A 31 13.23 -5.77 -0.70
N LEU A 32 12.25 -6.19 0.08
CA LEU A 32 11.77 -5.42 1.23
C LEU A 32 12.85 -5.29 2.31
N GLU A 33 13.63 -6.35 2.56
CA GLU A 33 14.74 -6.33 3.51
C GLU A 33 15.85 -5.39 3.06
N LYS A 34 16.21 -5.42 1.77
CA LYS A 34 17.21 -4.51 1.19
C LYS A 34 16.76 -3.04 1.26
N THR A 35 15.45 -2.79 1.27
CA THR A 35 14.88 -1.44 1.26
C THR A 35 14.39 -0.97 2.64
N GLN A 36 14.71 -1.71 3.71
CA GLN A 36 14.28 -1.38 5.07
C GLN A 36 14.77 -0.01 5.56
N ASN A 37 15.91 0.47 5.04
CA ASN A 37 16.49 1.77 5.40
C ASN A 37 15.82 2.94 4.68
N ALA A 38 14.97 2.67 3.68
CA ALA A 38 14.30 3.71 2.92
C ALA A 38 13.16 4.33 3.72
N SER A 39 13.11 5.66 3.74
CA SER A 39 12.02 6.41 4.38
C SER A 39 10.67 6.21 3.67
N GLY A 40 10.73 5.94 2.37
CA GLY A 40 9.58 5.73 1.51
C GLY A 40 9.52 4.37 0.86
N LEU A 41 8.31 3.85 0.68
CA LEU A 41 8.04 2.69 -0.16
C LEU A 41 6.83 2.95 -1.07
N VAL A 42 6.98 2.60 -2.34
CA VAL A 42 5.90 2.49 -3.32
C VAL A 42 5.73 1.02 -3.66
N LEU A 43 4.49 0.53 -3.58
CA LEU A 43 4.12 -0.84 -3.96
C LEU A 43 3.12 -0.81 -5.11
N GLY A 44 3.53 -1.35 -6.25
CA GLY A 44 2.65 -1.59 -7.39
C GLY A 44 1.62 -2.71 -7.12
N GLY A 45 0.60 -2.80 -7.96
CA GLY A 45 -0.56 -3.67 -7.72
C GLY A 45 -0.19 -5.15 -7.58
N ALA A 46 0.75 -5.62 -8.40
CA ALA A 46 1.29 -6.97 -8.28
C ALA A 46 2.11 -7.16 -6.99
N GLY A 47 2.86 -6.14 -6.56
CA GLY A 47 3.63 -6.17 -5.31
C GLY A 47 2.73 -6.27 -4.08
N ILE A 48 1.61 -5.55 -4.09
CA ILE A 48 0.57 -5.66 -3.06
C ILE A 48 0.05 -7.10 -3.02
N LYS A 49 -0.36 -7.68 -4.16
CA LYS A 49 -0.86 -9.08 -4.20
C LYS A 49 0.13 -10.09 -3.63
N VAL A 50 1.41 -9.95 -3.94
CA VAL A 50 2.47 -10.82 -3.40
C VAL A 50 2.52 -10.71 -1.88
N LEU A 51 2.47 -9.48 -1.35
CA LEU A 51 2.49 -9.22 0.09
C LEU A 51 1.25 -9.73 0.80
N LEU A 52 0.06 -9.55 0.22
CA LEU A 52 -1.18 -10.10 0.77
C LEU A 52 -1.09 -11.62 0.93
N LYS A 53 -0.51 -12.32 -0.05
CA LYS A 53 -0.36 -13.79 -0.02
C LYS A 53 0.71 -14.24 0.95
N LEU A 54 1.80 -13.48 1.11
CA LEU A 54 2.80 -13.71 2.15
C LEU A 54 2.16 -13.64 3.54
N VAL A 55 1.41 -12.57 3.81
CA VAL A 55 0.68 -12.37 5.06
C VAL A 55 -0.32 -13.50 5.31
N ALA A 56 -1.08 -13.90 4.30
CA ALA A 56 -2.03 -15.01 4.40
C ALA A 56 -1.36 -16.36 4.71
N ARG A 57 -0.07 -16.53 4.38
CA ARG A 57 0.75 -17.71 4.73
C ARG A 57 1.42 -17.61 6.10
N GLY A 58 1.19 -16.53 6.84
CA GLY A 58 1.80 -16.28 8.14
C GLY A 58 3.19 -15.64 8.07
N SER A 59 3.68 -15.29 6.88
CA SER A 59 4.92 -14.54 6.70
C SER A 59 4.64 -13.05 6.92
N ARG A 60 5.49 -12.36 7.67
CA ARG A 60 5.37 -10.91 7.88
C ARG A 60 6.42 -10.17 7.06
N PRO A 61 6.07 -9.02 6.46
CA PRO A 61 7.07 -8.11 5.89
C PRO A 61 8.14 -7.76 6.93
N PRO A 62 9.37 -7.45 6.49
CA PRO A 62 10.42 -7.00 7.40
C PRO A 62 10.01 -5.67 8.04
N GLN A 63 10.27 -5.59 9.35
CA GLN A 63 9.98 -4.40 10.14
C GLN A 63 10.92 -3.25 9.73
N SER A 64 10.40 -2.03 9.63
CA SER A 64 11.23 -0.85 9.39
C SER A 64 10.81 0.31 10.29
N SER A 65 11.76 0.82 11.08
CA SER A 65 11.62 2.05 11.86
C SER A 65 11.97 3.32 11.07
N MET A 66 12.61 3.18 9.90
CA MET A 66 12.97 4.32 9.05
C MET A 66 11.82 4.74 8.14
N ARG A 67 10.94 3.80 7.80
CA ARG A 67 9.82 4.02 6.88
C ARG A 67 8.76 4.90 7.52
N ASN A 68 8.56 6.09 6.95
CA ASN A 68 7.59 7.08 7.42
C ASN A 68 6.51 7.42 6.38
N TRP A 69 6.64 6.92 5.14
CA TRP A 69 5.56 6.97 4.15
C TRP A 69 5.47 5.73 3.25
N LEU A 70 4.24 5.41 2.84
CA LEU A 70 3.90 4.26 1.99
C LEU A 70 2.89 4.69 0.92
N THR A 71 3.15 4.35 -0.34
CA THR A 71 2.19 4.46 -1.44
C THR A 71 1.81 3.08 -1.95
N LEU A 72 0.50 2.83 -2.08
CA LEU A 72 -0.07 1.62 -2.64
C LEU A 72 -0.72 1.96 -3.98
N GLU A 73 -0.11 1.56 -5.09
CA GLU A 73 -0.65 1.73 -6.44
C GLU A 73 -1.42 0.46 -6.81
N THR A 74 -2.74 0.51 -6.90
CA THR A 74 -3.57 -0.68 -7.05
C THR A 74 -4.86 -0.43 -7.83
N LEU A 75 -5.55 -1.50 -8.22
CA LEU A 75 -6.92 -1.42 -8.70
C LEU A 75 -7.87 -1.42 -7.50
N ARG A 76 -9.01 -0.71 -7.60
CA ARG A 76 -9.96 -0.62 -6.48
C ARG A 76 -10.42 -1.98 -5.96
N GLU A 77 -10.64 -2.93 -6.86
CA GLU A 77 -11.08 -4.30 -6.55
C GLU A 77 -10.03 -5.19 -5.88
N GLU A 78 -8.77 -4.74 -5.85
CA GLU A 78 -7.64 -5.48 -5.30
C GLU A 78 -7.23 -4.99 -3.90
N ILE A 79 -7.89 -3.95 -3.39
CA ILE A 79 -7.67 -3.43 -2.03
C ILE A 79 -8.12 -4.46 -1.00
N SER A 80 -7.17 -4.89 -0.16
CA SER A 80 -7.40 -5.81 0.95
C SER A 80 -7.07 -5.12 2.27
N ILE A 81 -8.09 -4.79 3.09
CA ILE A 81 -7.87 -4.20 4.42
C ILE A 81 -6.91 -5.08 5.25
N PRO A 82 -7.12 -6.40 5.39
CA PRO A 82 -6.27 -7.22 6.24
C PRO A 82 -4.78 -7.14 5.91
N GLY A 83 -4.43 -7.09 4.62
CA GLY A 83 -3.02 -6.98 4.27
C GLY A 83 -2.47 -5.56 4.27
N ILE A 84 -3.31 -4.53 4.11
CA ILE A 84 -2.90 -3.15 4.42
C ILE A 84 -2.54 -3.06 5.91
N LEU A 85 -3.35 -3.63 6.81
CA LEU A 85 -3.06 -3.62 8.25
C LEU A 85 -1.77 -4.36 8.58
N ALA A 86 -1.53 -5.52 7.96
CA ALA A 86 -0.27 -6.24 8.15
C ALA A 86 0.96 -5.44 7.68
N LEU A 87 0.80 -4.61 6.64
CA LEU A 87 1.84 -3.67 6.23
C LEU A 87 2.03 -2.54 7.25
N LEU A 88 0.93 -1.97 7.78
CA LEU A 88 0.99 -0.93 8.81
C LEU A 88 1.67 -1.45 10.10
N GLU A 89 1.34 -2.67 10.52
CA GLU A 89 2.01 -3.38 11.62
C GLU A 89 3.51 -3.57 11.40
N SER A 90 3.96 -3.57 10.15
CA SER A 90 5.37 -3.72 9.78
C SER A 90 6.14 -2.41 9.85
N TYR A 91 5.45 -1.28 9.89
CA TYR A 91 6.04 0.06 9.79
C TYR A 91 5.54 0.95 10.94
N PRO A 92 6.01 0.73 12.18
CA PRO A 92 5.48 1.41 13.37
C PRO A 92 5.65 2.95 13.37
N ASN A 93 6.53 3.48 12.53
CA ASN A 93 6.78 4.92 12.39
C ASN A 93 6.12 5.52 11.14
N LEU A 94 5.19 4.79 10.51
CA LEU A 94 4.53 5.24 9.29
C LEU A 94 3.60 6.42 9.56
N GLU A 95 3.97 7.61 9.10
CA GLU A 95 3.15 8.81 9.30
C GLU A 95 2.18 9.06 8.15
N LYS A 96 2.50 8.55 6.94
CA LYS A 96 1.75 8.84 5.71
C LYS A 96 1.43 7.56 4.94
N LEU A 97 0.16 7.37 4.64
CA LEU A 97 -0.33 6.33 3.73
C LEU A 97 -1.04 6.97 2.54
N PHE A 98 -0.59 6.64 1.34
CA PHE A 98 -1.21 7.01 0.07
C PHE A 98 -1.73 5.74 -0.61
N ILE A 99 -2.99 5.76 -1.05
CA ILE A 99 -3.57 4.67 -1.83
C ILE A 99 -4.00 5.29 -3.17
N GLU A 100 -3.33 4.87 -4.24
CA GLU A 100 -3.55 5.33 -5.60
C GLU A 100 -4.31 4.25 -6.37
N CYS A 101 -5.58 4.52 -6.64
CA CYS A 101 -6.46 3.66 -7.40
C CYS A 101 -6.39 4.03 -8.89
N CYS A 102 -5.75 3.17 -9.68
CA CYS A 102 -5.74 3.27 -11.14
C CYS A 102 -7.04 2.65 -11.68
N ASP A 103 -8.17 3.32 -11.51
CA ASP A 103 -9.42 2.86 -12.12
C ASP A 103 -9.33 3.02 -13.64
N SER A 104 -9.51 1.92 -14.39
CA SER A 104 -9.86 2.01 -15.83
C SER A 104 -11.36 2.18 -16.05
N TYR A 105 -12.18 1.99 -15.00
CA TYR A 105 -13.63 2.08 -15.09
C TYR A 105 -14.27 2.63 -13.80
N LYS A 106 -14.91 3.79 -13.97
CA LYS A 106 -15.97 4.41 -13.18
C LYS A 106 -15.66 4.82 -11.73
N GLU A 107 -15.92 6.11 -11.50
CA GLU A 107 -16.16 6.78 -10.23
C GLU A 107 -16.96 5.91 -9.24
N SER A 108 -16.36 5.64 -8.09
CA SER A 108 -17.11 5.61 -6.84
C SER A 108 -16.20 6.12 -5.73
N ALA A 109 -16.46 7.35 -5.28
CA ALA A 109 -15.90 7.84 -4.03
C ALA A 109 -16.53 7.02 -2.89
N ARG A 110 -15.80 6.02 -2.38
CA ARG A 110 -16.16 5.35 -1.13
C ARG A 110 -15.24 5.86 -0.03
N THR A 111 -15.82 6.54 0.93
CA THR A 111 -15.22 6.73 2.24
C THR A 111 -15.15 5.34 2.88
N TRP A 112 -13.95 4.79 3.04
CA TRP A 112 -13.78 3.63 3.91
C TRP A 112 -13.94 4.15 5.33
N THR A 113 -15.10 3.92 5.95
CA THR A 113 -15.14 3.90 7.40
C THR A 113 -14.28 2.72 7.83
N PRO A 114 -13.24 2.94 8.66
CA PRO A 114 -12.51 1.83 9.26
C PRO A 114 -13.55 0.88 9.83
N ALA A 115 -13.39 -0.42 9.56
CA ALA A 115 -14.15 -1.43 10.31
C ALA A 115 -14.15 -1.00 11.78
N THR A 116 -15.33 -1.07 12.39
CA THR A 116 -15.58 -0.80 13.80
C THR A 116 -14.31 -0.99 14.62
N ARG A 117 -13.92 0.03 15.40
CA ARG A 117 -12.70 0.11 16.23
C ARG A 117 -12.36 -1.19 17.00
N ASP A 118 -13.31 -2.09 17.14
CA ASP A 118 -13.23 -3.36 17.84
C ASP A 118 -12.57 -4.49 17.02
N ASP A 119 -12.47 -4.41 15.68
CA ASP A 119 -11.83 -5.44 14.84
C ASP A 119 -10.35 -5.14 14.51
N LEU A 120 -9.91 -3.93 14.83
CA LEU A 120 -8.54 -3.47 14.61
C LEU A 120 -7.88 -3.30 15.96
N HIS A 121 -7.20 -4.35 16.45
CA HIS A 121 -6.32 -4.26 17.63
C HIS A 121 -5.09 -3.36 17.41
N LEU A 122 -5.11 -2.52 16.38
CA LEU A 122 -4.02 -1.65 15.99
C LEU A 122 -4.33 -0.22 16.36
N ASP A 123 -3.53 0.31 17.27
CA ASP A 123 -3.52 1.73 17.58
C ASP A 123 -2.78 2.46 16.46
N LEU A 124 -3.53 2.82 15.41
CA LEU A 124 -3.01 3.56 14.24
C LEU A 124 -2.75 5.05 14.55
N VAL A 125 -2.55 5.41 15.82
CA VAL A 125 -2.32 6.78 16.32
C VAL A 125 -1.12 7.49 15.69
N HIS A 126 -0.20 6.74 15.08
CA HIS A 126 0.99 7.24 14.42
C HIS A 126 0.71 7.75 12.98
N LEU A 127 -0.38 7.32 12.34
CA LEU A 127 -0.77 7.77 11.00
C LEU A 127 -1.34 9.19 11.07
N LYS A 128 -0.57 10.16 10.56
CA LYS A 128 -0.97 11.57 10.47
C LYS A 128 -1.71 11.89 9.19
N THR A 129 -1.51 11.09 8.14
CA THR A 129 -2.09 11.35 6.82
C THR A 129 -2.48 10.06 6.13
N VAL A 130 -3.74 9.98 5.70
CA VAL A 130 -4.25 8.94 4.81
C VAL A 130 -4.91 9.63 3.63
N ARG A 131 -4.46 9.36 2.41
CA ARG A 131 -5.09 9.90 1.19
C ARG A 131 -5.42 8.78 0.22
N LEU A 132 -6.62 8.86 -0.34
CA LEU A 132 -7.10 7.99 -1.41
C LEU A 132 -7.17 8.84 -2.68
N PHE A 133 -6.42 8.45 -3.71
CA PHE A 133 -6.50 9.04 -5.04
C PHE A 133 -7.24 8.07 -5.95
N ALA A 134 -8.26 8.55 -6.66
CA ALA A 134 -8.84 7.84 -7.78
C ALA A 134 -8.56 8.68 -9.03
N VAL A 135 -7.97 8.07 -10.06
CA VAL A 135 -7.76 8.77 -11.33
C VAL A 135 -9.14 9.04 -11.95
N ALA A 136 -9.52 10.31 -12.01
CA ALA A 136 -10.71 10.73 -12.74
C ALA A 136 -10.40 10.68 -14.24
N ASP A 137 -11.31 10.09 -15.03
CA ASP A 137 -11.22 10.15 -16.49
C ASP A 137 -11.34 11.62 -16.93
N PRO A 138 -10.31 12.22 -17.55
CA PRO A 138 -10.36 13.61 -17.99
C PRO A 138 -11.40 13.88 -19.08
N ASN A 139 -12.03 12.85 -19.66
CA ASN A 139 -13.08 12.97 -20.67
C ASN A 139 -14.51 13.06 -20.09
N LEU A 140 -14.69 12.88 -18.78
CA LEU A 140 -15.99 13.04 -18.13
C LEU A 140 -16.07 14.44 -17.53
N GLY A 141 -16.57 15.40 -18.34
CA GLY A 141 -16.71 16.81 -17.98
C GLY A 141 -17.75 17.07 -16.89
N GLY A 142 -17.43 16.74 -15.65
CA GLY A 142 -18.14 17.16 -14.44
C GLY A 142 -17.19 17.92 -13.51
N GLU A 143 -17.54 19.14 -13.14
CA GLU A 143 -16.75 19.94 -12.19
C GLU A 143 -16.76 19.31 -10.79
N PRO A 144 -15.61 19.16 -10.11
CA PRO A 144 -15.59 18.74 -8.72
C PRO A 144 -15.97 19.93 -7.81
N MET A 145 -17.20 19.92 -7.28
CA MET A 145 -17.62 20.81 -6.19
C MET A 145 -17.11 20.30 -4.84
N LEU A 146 -16.18 21.02 -4.22
CA LEU A 146 -15.92 20.95 -2.78
C LEU A 146 -16.77 22.02 -2.09
N THR A 147 -17.78 21.59 -1.33
CA THR A 147 -18.47 22.48 -0.38
C THR A 147 -18.02 22.10 1.02
N LEU A 148 -17.34 23.02 1.70
CA LEU A 148 -16.95 22.90 3.11
C LEU A 148 -18.08 23.47 3.98
N ALA A 149 -18.45 22.74 5.03
CA ALA A 149 -19.12 23.25 6.22
C ALA A 149 -18.29 22.84 7.44
#